data_AF-A0A483HLV7-F1
#
_entry.id   AF-A0A483HLV7-F1
#
_cell.length_a   1.000
_cell.length_b   1.000
_cell.length_c   1.000
_cell.angle_alpha   90.00
_cell.angle_beta   90.00
_cell.angle_gamma   90.00
#
_symmetry.space_group_name_H-M   'P 1'
#
loop_
_entity.id
_entity.type
_entity.pdbx_description
1 polymer ?
#
loop_
_entity_poly.entity_id
_entity_poly.type
_entity_poly.pdbx_seq_one_letter_code
_entity_poly.pdbx_strand_id
1 'polypeptide(L)'
;MINLEQSLEAFVKSEHRVMVIKGDWGVGKTYAWNKYIETHGGSLTQIAYSYISLFGKNSLQDIKKSIFHSAKAISSKEQVENEMRKQLETASSLFNHVPWLKDNLFVTYVNQAFFWIKKAVAKIGVVSRHADSIPYVNKALGVVSTLEYALVNNYIICFDDLERKGNGLSVKDIMGLIDELAQRKNCKIILVFNEDSLSDENDKKTFKEY
;
A
#
# COMPACT_ATOMS: atom_id res chain seq x y z
N MET A 1 -28.53 13.16 6.76
CA MET A 1 -27.79 12.13 5.99
C MET A 1 -26.45 12.72 5.65
N ILE A 2 -25.37 12.22 6.26
CA ILE A 2 -24.02 12.64 5.85
C ILE A 2 -23.79 12.07 4.45
N ASN A 3 -23.50 12.94 3.47
CA ASN A 3 -23.14 12.50 2.13
C ASN A 3 -21.80 11.75 2.24
N LEU A 4 -21.71 10.51 1.73
CA LEU A 4 -20.50 9.70 1.75
C LEU A 4 -19.27 10.47 1.22
N GLU A 5 -19.47 11.31 0.21
CA GLU A 5 -18.42 12.17 -0.34
C GLU A 5 -17.93 13.22 0.67
N GLN A 6 -18.82 13.80 1.48
CA GLN A 6 -18.42 14.72 2.56
C GLN A 6 -17.63 14.00 3.66
N SER A 7 -18.00 12.76 4.00
CA SER A 7 -17.22 11.95 4.95
C SER A 7 -15.82 11.64 4.42
N LEU A 8 -15.72 11.28 3.14
CA LEU A 8 -14.43 11.02 2.48
C LEU A 8 -13.55 12.27 2.48
N GLU A 9 -14.12 13.40 2.09
CA GLU A 9 -13.44 14.70 2.09
C GLU A 9 -12.94 15.09 3.48
N ALA A 10 -13.80 14.98 4.50
CA ALA A 10 -13.45 15.25 5.88
C ALA A 10 -12.33 14.33 6.38
N PHE A 11 -12.40 13.03 6.06
CA PHE A 11 -11.36 12.07 6.42
C PHE A 11 -10.02 12.42 5.80
N VAL A 12 -10.00 12.68 4.49
CA VAL A 12 -8.76 12.94 3.76
C VAL A 12 -8.09 14.25 4.23
N LYS A 13 -8.88 15.25 4.63
CA LYS A 13 -8.37 16.51 5.21
C LYS A 13 -8.00 16.43 6.70
N SER A 14 -8.52 15.46 7.42
CA SER A 14 -8.25 15.31 8.86
C SER A 14 -6.91 14.63 9.15
N GLU A 15 -6.49 14.65 10.42
CA GLU A 15 -5.35 13.87 10.91
C GLU A 15 -5.65 12.36 11.02
N HIS A 16 -6.91 11.95 10.89
CA HIS A 16 -7.28 10.53 10.95
C HIS A 16 -6.62 9.76 9.80
N ARG A 17 -6.16 8.55 10.13
CA ARG A 17 -5.34 7.73 9.23
C ARG A 17 -6.08 6.55 8.65
N VAL A 18 -7.14 6.08 9.28
CA VAL A 18 -7.93 4.93 8.82
C VAL A 18 -9.39 5.33 8.73
N MET A 19 -10.03 5.00 7.61
CA MET A 19 -11.47 5.11 7.43
C MET A 19 -12.02 3.77 6.94
N VAL A 20 -13.15 3.37 7.51
CA VAL A 20 -13.84 2.13 7.15
C VAL A 20 -15.11 2.45 6.38
N ILE A 21 -15.31 1.76 5.25
CA ILE A 21 -16.54 1.79 4.46
C ILE A 21 -17.12 0.38 4.44
N LYS A 22 -18.18 0.17 5.22
CA LYS A 22 -18.86 -1.14 5.34
C LYS A 22 -20.28 -1.09 4.82
N GLY A 23 -20.80 -2.26 4.44
CA GLY A 23 -22.16 -2.44 3.94
C GLY A 23 -22.29 -3.66 3.04
N ASP A 24 -23.50 -3.93 2.56
CA ASP A 24 -23.81 -5.12 1.77
C ASP A 24 -23.08 -5.17 0.41
N TRP A 25 -23.13 -6.33 -0.23
CA TRP A 25 -22.61 -6.50 -1.58
C TRP A 25 -23.47 -5.72 -2.60
N GLY A 26 -22.82 -5.14 -3.60
CA GLY A 26 -23.51 -4.39 -4.67
C GLY A 26 -23.96 -2.96 -4.30
N VAL A 27 -23.82 -2.51 -3.05
CA VAL A 27 -24.23 -1.14 -2.64
C VAL A 27 -23.31 -0.02 -3.13
N GLY A 28 -22.21 -0.34 -3.82
CA GLY A 28 -21.34 0.64 -4.46
C GLY A 28 -20.20 1.23 -3.60
N LYS A 29 -19.78 0.57 -2.50
CA LYS A 29 -18.70 1.04 -1.61
C LYS A 29 -17.39 1.32 -2.37
N THR A 30 -16.89 0.31 -3.09
CA THR A 30 -15.69 0.38 -3.92
C THR A 30 -15.83 1.42 -5.03
N TYR A 31 -17.01 1.50 -5.64
CA TYR A 31 -17.31 2.48 -6.68
C TYR A 31 -17.22 3.92 -6.13
N ALA A 32 -17.80 4.17 -4.96
CA ALA A 32 -17.77 5.49 -4.33
C ALA A 32 -16.33 5.93 -4.01
N TRP A 33 -15.51 5.04 -3.44
CA TRP A 33 -14.12 5.35 -3.17
C TRP A 33 -13.31 5.58 -4.46
N ASN A 34 -13.45 4.71 -5.46
CA ASN A 34 -12.73 4.85 -6.72
C ASN A 34 -13.08 6.17 -7.44
N LYS A 35 -14.37 6.53 -7.46
CA LYS A 35 -14.81 7.80 -8.03
C LYS A 35 -14.20 8.99 -7.29
N TYR A 36 -14.15 8.94 -5.96
CA TYR A 36 -13.57 10.00 -5.14
C TYR A 36 -12.07 10.19 -5.43
N ILE A 37 -11.28 9.10 -5.41
CA ILE A 37 -9.82 9.18 -5.61
C ILE A 37 -9.46 9.56 -7.04
N GLU A 38 -10.25 9.16 -8.04
CA GLU A 38 -10.08 9.60 -9.44
C GLU A 38 -10.33 11.10 -9.60
N THR A 39 -11.30 11.64 -8.86
CA THR A 39 -11.69 13.06 -8.96
C THR A 39 -10.76 13.97 -8.14
N HIS A 40 -10.40 13.55 -6.93
CA HIS A 40 -9.71 14.41 -5.95
C HIS A 40 -8.24 14.02 -5.73
N GLY A 41 -7.81 12.85 -6.20
CA GLY A 41 -6.48 12.29 -5.90
C GLY A 41 -5.31 13.22 -6.20
N GLY A 42 -5.38 13.96 -7.32
CA GLY A 42 -4.36 14.91 -7.74
C GLY A 42 -4.18 16.13 -6.82
N SER A 43 -5.13 16.38 -5.91
CA SER A 43 -5.09 17.48 -4.94
C SER A 43 -4.61 17.05 -3.55
N LEU A 44 -4.30 15.76 -3.37
CA LEU A 44 -3.96 15.19 -2.07
C LEU A 44 -2.47 15.31 -1.78
N THR A 45 -2.10 15.30 -0.50
CA THR A 45 -0.70 15.47 -0.06
C THR A 45 0.11 14.18 -0.16
N GLN A 46 -0.55 13.04 -0.35
CA GLN A 46 0.08 11.73 -0.46
C GLN A 46 0.75 11.57 -1.82
N ILE A 47 1.84 10.81 -1.86
CA ILE A 47 2.64 10.71 -3.09
C ILE A 47 2.09 9.70 -4.09
N ALA A 48 1.42 8.66 -3.60
CA ALA A 48 0.89 7.58 -4.41
C ALA A 48 -0.41 6.99 -3.83
N TYR A 49 -1.17 6.34 -4.69
CA TYR A 49 -2.37 5.57 -4.36
C TYR A 49 -2.19 4.10 -4.76
N SER A 50 -2.57 3.18 -3.87
CA SER A 50 -2.60 1.74 -4.13
C SER A 50 -3.96 1.15 -3.78
N TYR A 51 -4.58 0.46 -4.75
CA TYR A 51 -5.75 -0.37 -4.51
C TYR A 51 -5.33 -1.84 -4.34
N ILE A 52 -5.76 -2.45 -3.23
CA ILE A 52 -5.36 -3.80 -2.82
C ILE A 52 -6.59 -4.62 -2.48
N SER A 53 -7.01 -5.48 -3.41
CA SER A 53 -7.97 -6.54 -3.08
C SER A 53 -7.27 -7.61 -2.24
N LEU A 54 -7.87 -7.92 -1.10
CA LEU A 54 -7.44 -8.98 -0.19
C LEU A 54 -7.92 -10.36 -0.65
N PHE A 55 -8.78 -10.41 -1.67
CA PHE A 55 -9.32 -11.64 -2.23
C PHE A 55 -8.23 -12.68 -2.53
N GLY A 56 -8.29 -13.82 -1.83
CA GLY A 56 -7.37 -14.94 -2.05
C GLY A 56 -5.91 -14.67 -1.68
N LYS A 57 -5.58 -13.54 -1.03
CA LYS A 57 -4.23 -13.28 -0.51
C LYS A 57 -3.99 -14.15 0.71
N ASN A 58 -2.85 -14.86 0.74
CA ASN A 58 -2.53 -15.84 1.78
C ASN A 58 -1.34 -15.46 2.67
N SER A 59 -0.67 -14.34 2.43
CA SER A 59 0.45 -13.88 3.26
C SER A 59 0.57 -12.37 3.34
N LEU A 60 1.13 -11.85 4.44
CA LEU A 60 1.39 -10.42 4.61
C LEU A 60 2.45 -9.95 3.62
N GLN A 61 3.38 -10.83 3.22
CA GLN A 61 4.41 -10.53 2.23
C GLN A 61 3.78 -10.24 0.86
N ASP A 62 2.77 -11.03 0.45
CA ASP A 62 2.05 -10.79 -0.81
C ASP A 62 1.31 -9.46 -0.78
N ILE A 63 0.72 -9.08 0.36
CA ILE A 63 0.05 -7.79 0.53
C ILE A 63 1.08 -6.65 0.44
N LYS A 64 2.17 -6.72 1.21
CA LYS A 64 3.24 -5.70 1.22
C LYS A 64 3.82 -5.46 -0.17
N LYS A 65 4.07 -6.53 -0.92
CA LYS A 65 4.52 -6.46 -2.32
C LYS A 65 3.47 -5.83 -3.23
N SER A 66 2.20 -6.23 -3.08
CA SER A 66 1.10 -5.69 -3.88
C SER A 66 0.93 -4.19 -3.67
N ILE A 67 1.10 -3.68 -2.44
CA ILE A 67 1.02 -2.24 -2.14
C ILE A 67 1.98 -1.44 -3.02
N PHE A 68 3.23 -1.87 -3.13
CA PHE A 68 4.23 -1.17 -3.92
C PHE A 68 4.00 -1.34 -5.43
N HIS A 69 3.68 -2.55 -5.90
CA HIS A 69 3.50 -2.82 -7.33
C HIS A 69 2.22 -2.24 -7.93
N SER A 70 1.18 -2.04 -7.12
CA SER A 70 -0.08 -1.43 -7.54
C SER A 70 -0.10 0.10 -7.40
N ALA A 71 1.01 0.71 -6.96
CA ALA A 71 1.10 2.13 -6.69
C ALA A 71 1.00 2.97 -7.98
N LYS A 72 0.15 4.00 -7.94
CA LYS A 72 0.00 5.02 -8.98
C LYS A 72 0.33 6.38 -8.37
N ALA A 73 1.13 7.21 -9.06
CA ALA A 73 1.39 8.57 -8.58
C ALA A 73 0.10 9.38 -8.54
N ILE A 74 -0.10 10.11 -7.44
CA ILE A 74 -1.18 11.10 -7.31
C ILE A 74 -0.64 12.50 -6.96
N SER A 75 0.68 12.64 -6.89
CA SER A 75 1.39 13.91 -6.67
C SER A 75 2.34 14.21 -7.84
N SER A 76 3.04 15.34 -7.80
CA SER A 76 3.99 15.69 -8.85
C SER A 76 5.17 14.70 -8.89
N LYS A 77 5.74 14.49 -10.08
CA LYS A 77 6.90 13.60 -10.27
C LYS A 77 8.06 13.95 -9.33
N GLU A 78 8.31 15.24 -9.13
CA GLU A 78 9.37 15.72 -8.23
C GLU A 78 9.10 15.33 -6.78
N GLN A 79 7.86 15.45 -6.30
CA GLN A 79 7.48 15.05 -4.95
C GLN A 79 7.65 13.54 -4.73
N VAL A 80 7.22 12.73 -5.70
CA VAL A 80 7.41 11.27 -5.66
C VAL A 80 8.90 10.93 -5.60
N GLU A 81 9.72 11.52 -6.48
CA GLU A 81 11.16 11.24 -6.54
C GLU A 81 11.90 11.67 -5.26
N ASN A 82 11.55 12.81 -4.68
CA ASN A 82 12.17 13.33 -3.46
C ASN A 82 11.85 12.45 -2.24
N GLU A 83 10.58 12.09 -2.07
CA GLU A 83 10.17 11.22 -0.96
C GLU A 83 10.77 9.82 -1.10
N MET A 84 10.75 9.25 -2.31
CA MET A 84 11.39 7.96 -2.59
C MET A 84 12.88 7.98 -2.32
N ARG A 85 13.59 9.04 -2.72
CA ARG A 85 15.02 9.20 -2.45
C ARG A 85 15.31 9.23 -0.94
N LYS A 86 14.51 9.98 -0.17
CA LYS A 86 14.64 10.03 1.29
C LYS A 86 14.47 8.65 1.94
N GLN A 87 13.47 7.90 1.52
CA GLN A 87 13.23 6.53 2.02
C GLN A 87 14.35 5.57 1.60
N LEU A 88 14.83 5.70 0.36
CA LEU A 88 15.96 4.94 -0.17
C LEU A 88 17.27 5.22 0.57
N GLU A 89 17.59 6.48 0.83
CA GLU A 89 18.79 6.87 1.59
C GLU A 89 18.73 6.30 3.00
N THR A 90 17.59 6.41 3.67
CA THR A 90 17.35 5.83 5.01
C THR A 90 17.50 4.31 5.00
N ALA A 91 16.94 3.63 4.01
CA ALA A 91 17.09 2.18 3.88
C ALA A 91 18.55 1.81 3.63
N SER A 92 19.21 2.48 2.68
CA SER A 92 20.61 2.21 2.31
C SER A 92 21.58 2.46 3.45
N SER A 93 21.36 3.49 4.28
CA SER A 93 22.19 3.76 5.45
C SER A 93 22.09 2.62 6.45
N LEU A 94 20.90 2.05 6.67
CA LEU A 94 20.75 0.88 7.54
C LEU A 94 21.53 -0.33 7.00
N PHE A 95 21.48 -0.60 5.70
CA PHE A 95 22.26 -1.69 5.08
C PHE A 95 23.78 -1.47 5.20
N ASN A 96 24.25 -0.24 5.06
CA ASN A 96 25.67 0.10 5.20
C ASN A 96 26.21 -0.11 6.63
N HIS A 97 25.33 -0.11 7.64
CA HIS A 97 25.67 -0.35 9.04
C HIS A 97 25.60 -1.83 9.45
N VAL A 98 25.23 -2.74 8.54
CA VAL A 98 25.22 -4.19 8.81
C VAL A 98 26.44 -4.83 8.14
N PRO A 99 27.53 -5.14 8.89
CA PRO A 99 28.80 -5.57 8.30
C PRO A 99 28.69 -6.89 7.52
N TRP A 100 27.80 -7.80 7.90
CA TRP A 100 27.60 -9.09 7.20
C TRP A 100 26.87 -8.94 5.85
N LEU A 101 26.30 -7.77 5.54
CA LEU A 101 25.64 -7.48 4.25
C LEU A 101 26.58 -6.78 3.26
N LYS A 102 27.86 -6.60 3.62
CA LYS A 102 28.87 -5.90 2.81
C LYS A 102 29.55 -6.78 1.74
N ASP A 103 29.13 -8.04 1.57
CA ASP A 103 29.65 -8.87 0.50
C ASP A 103 29.37 -8.20 -0.86
N ASN A 104 30.39 -8.10 -1.73
CA ASN A 104 30.32 -7.44 -3.04
C ASN A 104 29.14 -7.93 -3.90
N LEU A 105 28.67 -9.16 -3.69
CA LEU A 105 27.48 -9.72 -4.32
C LEU A 105 26.19 -9.03 -3.84
N PHE A 106 25.98 -8.91 -2.53
CA PHE A 106 24.78 -8.28 -1.96
C PHE A 106 24.69 -6.80 -2.35
N VAL A 107 25.80 -6.06 -2.27
CA VAL A 107 25.88 -4.66 -2.70
C VAL A 107 25.51 -4.51 -4.18
N THR A 108 25.93 -5.46 -5.03
CA THR A 108 25.57 -5.48 -6.45
C THR A 108 24.08 -5.76 -6.68
N TYR A 109 23.47 -6.68 -5.91
CA TYR A 109 22.02 -6.92 -5.96
C TYR A 109 21.21 -5.73 -5.47
N VAL A 110 21.63 -5.07 -4.38
CA VAL A 110 20.98 -3.86 -3.87
C VAL A 110 21.08 -2.74 -4.89
N ASN A 111 22.26 -2.51 -5.48
CA ASN A 111 22.45 -1.47 -6.50
C ASN A 111 21.63 -1.75 -7.78
N GLN A 112 21.53 -3.01 -8.20
CA GLN A 112 20.65 -3.40 -9.30
C GLN A 112 19.18 -3.19 -8.95
N ALA A 113 18.73 -3.66 -7.78
CA ALA A 113 17.37 -3.44 -7.29
C ALA A 113 17.05 -1.93 -7.21
N PHE A 114 17.99 -1.13 -6.74
CA PHE A 114 17.91 0.33 -6.69
C PHE A 114 17.76 0.96 -8.07
N PHE A 115 18.51 0.47 -9.07
CA PHE A 115 18.37 0.90 -10.46
C PHE A 115 16.99 0.55 -11.03
N TRP A 116 16.47 -0.65 -10.75
CA TRP A 116 15.13 -1.06 -11.16
C TRP A 116 14.03 -0.29 -10.43
N ILE A 117 14.20 -0.01 -9.14
CA ILE A 117 13.30 0.84 -8.35
C ILE A 117 13.28 2.25 -8.93
N LYS A 118 14.43 2.84 -9.26
CA LYS A 118 14.49 4.14 -9.96
C LYS A 118 13.74 4.11 -11.30
N LYS A 119 13.84 3.02 -12.06
CA LYS A 119 13.05 2.83 -13.29
C LYS A 119 11.55 2.67 -13.02
N ALA A 120 11.17 1.94 -11.97
CA ALA A 120 9.78 1.79 -11.57
C ALA A 120 9.17 3.13 -11.12
N VAL A 121 9.90 3.92 -10.33
CA VAL A 121 9.53 5.29 -9.92
C VAL A 121 9.37 6.21 -11.13
N ALA A 122 10.31 6.14 -12.09
CA ALA A 122 10.19 6.89 -13.34
C ALA A 122 8.94 6.51 -14.14
N LYS A 123 8.49 5.24 -14.09
CA LYS A 123 7.23 4.78 -14.69
C LYS A 123 6.00 5.20 -13.87
N ILE A 124 6.09 5.22 -12.53
CA ILE A 124 5.02 5.69 -11.64
C ILE A 124 4.67 7.17 -11.94
N GLY A 125 5.67 7.98 -12.33
CA GLY A 125 5.47 9.39 -12.72
C GLY A 125 5.06 9.66 -14.18
N VAL A 126 4.95 8.63 -15.04
CA VAL A 126 4.51 8.79 -16.43
C VAL A 126 3.19 8.04 -16.61
N VAL A 127 2.08 8.79 -16.66
CA VAL A 127 0.74 8.28 -17.01
C VAL A 127 0.72 7.90 -18.49
N SER A 128 1.41 6.83 -18.88
CA SER A 128 1.33 6.24 -20.21
C SER A 128 0.64 4.89 -20.12
N ARG A 129 -0.49 4.76 -20.83
CA ARG A 129 -1.44 3.63 -20.88
C ARG A 129 -0.88 2.26 -21.35
N HIS A 130 0.43 2.03 -21.29
CA HIS A 130 1.04 0.75 -21.66
C HIS A 130 2.08 0.36 -20.60
N ALA A 131 1.68 -0.50 -19.67
CA ALA A 131 2.57 -1.05 -18.66
C ALA A 131 3.13 -2.39 -19.17
N ASP A 132 4.27 -2.33 -19.87
CA ASP A 132 5.07 -3.52 -20.11
C ASP A 132 5.54 -4.09 -18.76
N SER A 133 5.28 -5.39 -18.60
CA SER A 133 5.46 -6.19 -17.40
C SER A 133 6.86 -6.06 -16.80
N ILE A 134 6.89 -5.92 -15.47
CA ILE A 134 8.13 -6.02 -14.68
C ILE A 134 8.60 -7.48 -14.75
N PRO A 135 9.80 -7.76 -15.29
CA PRO A 135 10.29 -9.13 -15.41
C PRO A 135 10.51 -9.74 -14.03
N TYR A 136 9.87 -10.88 -13.82
CA TYR A 136 9.84 -11.63 -12.57
C TYR A 136 11.23 -12.23 -12.28
N VAL A 137 11.97 -11.72 -11.28
CA VAL A 137 13.29 -12.26 -10.90
C VAL A 137 13.17 -13.17 -9.67
N ASN A 138 13.42 -14.46 -9.90
CA ASN A 138 13.01 -15.56 -9.02
C ASN A 138 13.99 -15.94 -7.86
N LYS A 139 15.02 -15.14 -7.54
CA LYS A 139 16.01 -15.53 -6.50
C LYS A 139 16.44 -14.44 -5.51
N ALA A 140 16.01 -13.18 -5.69
CA ALA A 140 16.34 -12.05 -4.79
C ALA A 140 15.13 -11.52 -3.98
N LEU A 141 14.04 -12.27 -3.95
CA LEU A 141 12.70 -11.82 -3.54
C LEU A 141 12.61 -11.25 -2.10
N GLY A 142 13.36 -11.79 -1.13
CA GLY A 142 13.25 -11.36 0.27
C GLY A 142 13.81 -9.96 0.55
N VAL A 143 14.99 -9.65 0.00
CA VAL A 143 15.64 -8.34 0.19
C VAL A 143 14.96 -7.27 -0.64
N VAL A 144 14.57 -7.62 -1.88
CA VAL A 144 13.84 -6.70 -2.78
C VAL A 144 12.48 -6.34 -2.19
N SER A 145 11.69 -7.31 -1.71
CA SER A 145 10.39 -7.00 -1.10
C SER A 145 10.50 -6.16 0.18
N THR A 146 11.56 -6.35 0.98
CA THR A 146 11.84 -5.51 2.14
C THR A 146 12.13 -4.07 1.72
N LEU A 147 12.93 -3.88 0.66
CA LEU A 147 13.22 -2.55 0.10
C LEU A 147 11.98 -1.90 -0.52
N GLU A 148 11.22 -2.63 -1.32
CA GLU A 148 9.96 -2.16 -1.91
C GLU A 148 8.98 -1.72 -0.82
N TYR A 149 8.84 -2.50 0.24
CA TYR A 149 8.01 -2.14 1.37
C TYR A 149 8.58 -0.97 2.18
N ALA A 150 9.90 -0.86 2.33
CA ALA A 150 10.54 0.29 2.98
C ALA A 150 10.17 1.61 2.26
N LEU A 151 10.02 1.56 0.94
CA LEU A 151 9.66 2.71 0.11
C LEU A 151 8.19 3.13 0.19
N VAL A 152 7.32 2.25 0.67
CA VAL A 152 5.93 2.62 0.95
C VAL A 152 5.93 3.60 2.12
N ASN A 153 5.75 4.88 1.82
CA ASN A 153 5.59 5.95 2.81
C ASN A 153 4.74 7.08 2.21
N ASN A 154 3.85 7.67 3.02
CA ASN A 154 2.94 8.74 2.59
C ASN A 154 2.03 8.34 1.41
N TYR A 155 1.48 7.13 1.46
CA TYR A 155 0.54 6.62 0.44
C TYR A 155 -0.91 6.77 0.90
N ILE A 156 -1.83 6.77 -0.05
CA ILE A 156 -3.22 6.36 0.19
C ILE A 156 -3.34 4.89 -0.21
N ILE A 157 -3.87 4.05 0.67
CA ILE A 157 -4.02 2.61 0.41
C ILE A 157 -5.46 2.22 0.65
N CYS A 158 -6.12 1.66 -0.36
CA CYS A 158 -7.43 1.05 -0.23
C CYS A 158 -7.27 -0.46 -0.12
N PHE A 159 -7.64 -1.03 1.03
CA PHE A 159 -7.83 -2.46 1.19
C PHE A 159 -9.29 -2.78 0.94
N ASP A 160 -9.57 -3.70 0.03
CA ASP A 160 -10.92 -4.15 -0.30
C ASP A 160 -11.06 -5.67 -0.13
N ASP A 161 -12.29 -6.16 -0.06
CA ASP A 161 -12.66 -7.57 0.07
C ASP A 161 -12.00 -8.27 1.30
N LEU A 162 -11.93 -7.60 2.46
CA LEU A 162 -11.38 -8.19 3.69
C LEU A 162 -12.06 -9.52 4.03
N GLU A 163 -13.37 -9.63 3.80
CA GLU A 163 -14.15 -10.84 4.05
C GLU A 163 -13.77 -12.03 3.16
N ARG A 164 -12.95 -11.80 2.12
CA ARG A 164 -12.52 -12.82 1.16
C ARG A 164 -11.01 -13.05 1.17
N LYS A 165 -10.32 -12.65 2.25
CA LYS A 165 -8.92 -13.02 2.48
C LYS A 165 -8.72 -14.54 2.37
N GLY A 166 -7.53 -14.95 1.96
CA GLY A 166 -7.16 -16.36 1.96
C GLY A 166 -6.95 -16.91 3.37
N ASN A 167 -7.06 -18.23 3.52
CA ASN A 167 -6.99 -18.91 4.82
C ASN A 167 -5.62 -18.80 5.52
N GLY A 168 -4.57 -18.41 4.79
CA GLY A 168 -3.24 -18.16 5.35
C GLY A 168 -3.10 -16.85 6.13
N LEU A 169 -4.16 -16.03 6.19
CA LEU A 169 -4.18 -14.74 6.88
C LEU A 169 -5.35 -14.63 7.85
N SER A 170 -5.09 -14.09 9.04
CA SER A 170 -6.15 -13.67 9.96
C SER A 170 -6.55 -12.20 9.73
N VAL A 171 -7.74 -11.77 10.18
CA VAL A 171 -8.09 -10.34 10.15
C VAL A 171 -7.13 -9.56 11.05
N LYS A 172 -6.71 -10.15 12.17
CA LYS A 172 -5.72 -9.56 13.09
C LYS A 172 -4.41 -9.20 12.39
N ASP A 173 -3.88 -10.07 11.53
CA ASP A 173 -2.64 -9.82 10.80
C ASP A 173 -2.79 -8.62 9.86
N ILE A 174 -3.95 -8.52 9.19
CA ILE A 174 -4.25 -7.44 8.25
C ILE A 174 -4.44 -6.11 9.02
N MET A 175 -5.15 -6.13 10.14
CA MET A 175 -5.32 -4.95 11.00
C MET A 175 -3.97 -4.48 11.57
N GLY A 176 -3.12 -5.40 12.03
CA GLY A 176 -1.77 -5.07 12.46
C GLY A 176 -0.92 -4.42 11.37
N LEU A 177 -1.06 -4.86 10.11
CA LEU A 177 -0.42 -4.21 8.97
C LEU A 177 -1.00 -2.82 8.69
N ILE A 178 -2.33 -2.67 8.74
CA ILE A 178 -3.01 -1.38 8.55
C ILE A 178 -2.51 -0.36 9.58
N ASP A 179 -2.40 -0.75 10.84
CA ASP A 179 -1.86 0.08 11.91
C ASP A 179 -0.41 0.47 11.66
N GLU A 180 0.43 -0.48 11.26
CA GLU A 180 1.84 -0.22 10.90
C GLU A 180 1.93 0.85 9.80
N LEU A 181 1.13 0.71 8.74
CA LEU A 181 1.08 1.63 7.61
C LEU A 181 0.58 3.02 8.02
N ALA A 182 -0.51 3.07 8.79
CA ALA A 182 -1.15 4.29 9.24
C ALA A 182 -0.25 5.10 10.17
N GLN A 183 0.38 4.45 11.15
CA GLN A 183 1.10 5.11 12.24
C GLN A 183 2.58 5.33 11.92
N ARG A 184 3.25 4.36 11.27
CA ARG A 184 4.71 4.42 11.06
C ARG A 184 5.12 4.85 9.66
N LYS A 185 4.26 4.64 8.66
CA LYS A 185 4.55 4.96 7.25
C LYS A 185 3.76 6.17 6.74
N ASN A 186 3.15 6.92 7.64
CA ASN A 186 2.41 8.14 7.32
C ASN A 186 1.31 7.92 6.24
N CYS A 187 0.78 6.69 6.12
CA CYS A 187 -0.23 6.39 5.10
C CYS A 187 -1.63 6.81 5.56
N LYS A 188 -2.51 7.09 4.61
CA LYS A 188 -3.97 7.09 4.82
C LYS A 188 -4.55 5.80 4.26
N ILE A 189 -5.42 5.16 5.02
CA ILE A 189 -5.97 3.85 4.73
C ILE A 189 -7.49 3.96 4.58
N ILE A 190 -8.01 3.39 3.51
CA ILE A 190 -9.42 3.10 3.33
C ILE A 190 -9.57 1.59 3.43
N LEU A 191 -10.44 1.12 4.31
CA LEU A 191 -10.79 -0.29 4.43
C LEU A 191 -12.24 -0.48 3.97
N VAL A 192 -12.44 -1.29 2.95
CA VAL A 192 -13.74 -1.60 2.36
C VAL A 192 -14.02 -3.08 2.56
N PHE A 193 -15.18 -3.42 3.11
CA PHE A 193 -15.59 -4.81 3.28
C PHE A 193 -17.08 -4.95 3.57
N ASN A 194 -17.57 -6.20 3.53
CA ASN A 194 -18.88 -6.55 4.07
C ASN A 194 -18.73 -7.18 5.47
N GLU A 195 -19.22 -6.48 6.50
CA GLU A 195 -19.12 -6.90 7.89
C GLU A 195 -19.90 -8.18 8.19
N ASP A 196 -21.09 -8.33 7.61
CA ASP A 196 -21.95 -9.49 7.84
C ASP A 196 -21.43 -10.75 7.16
N SER A 197 -20.54 -10.58 6.17
CA SER A 197 -19.90 -11.68 5.42
C SER A 197 -18.55 -12.10 5.98
N LEU A 198 -18.09 -11.50 7.09
CA LEU A 198 -16.91 -12.00 7.80
C LEU A 198 -17.21 -13.42 8.31
N SER A 199 -16.41 -14.39 7.85
CA SER A 199 -16.70 -15.82 8.00
C SER A 199 -16.53 -16.37 9.41
N ASP A 200 -15.67 -15.76 10.22
CA ASP A 200 -15.37 -16.19 11.59
C ASP A 200 -15.88 -15.15 12.61
N GLU A 201 -16.59 -15.61 13.65
CA GLU A 201 -16.99 -14.78 14.80
C GLU A 201 -15.77 -14.19 15.53
N ASN A 202 -14.63 -14.88 15.52
CA ASN A 202 -13.37 -14.33 16.01
C ASN A 202 -12.86 -13.19 15.12
N ASP A 203 -13.01 -13.28 13.80
CA ASP A 203 -12.61 -12.21 12.87
C ASP A 203 -13.52 -10.98 13.09
N LYS A 204 -14.84 -11.17 13.29
CA LYS A 204 -15.76 -10.08 13.66
C LYS A 204 -15.41 -9.46 15.00
N LYS A 205 -15.13 -10.28 16.02
CA LYS A 205 -14.74 -9.80 17.35
C LYS A 205 -13.44 -9.02 17.31
N THR A 206 -12.42 -9.57 16.65
CA THR A 206 -11.11 -8.92 16.46
C THR A 206 -11.30 -7.56 15.79
N PHE A 207 -12.12 -7.49 14.73
CA PHE A 207 -12.38 -6.23 14.06
C PHE A 207 -13.06 -5.20 14.99
N LYS A 208 -14.03 -5.62 15.81
CA LYS A 208 -14.71 -4.72 16.77
C LYS A 208 -13.81 -4.22 17.91
N GLU A 209 -12.71 -4.92 18.19
CA GLU A 209 -11.74 -4.53 19.22
C GLU A 209 -10.71 -3.50 18.70
N TYR A 210 -10.61 -3.31 17.39
CA TYR A 210 -9.75 -2.32 16.72
C TYR A 210 -10.52 -1.03 16.39
#